data_AF-A0A409V7C6-F1
#
_entry.id   AF-A0A409V7C6-F1
#
_cell.length_a   1.000
_cell.length_b   1.000
_cell.length_c   1.000
_cell.angle_alpha   90.00
_cell.angle_beta   90.00
_cell.angle_gamma   90.00
#
_symmetry.space_group_name_H-M   'P 1'
#
loop_
_entity.id
_entity.type
_entity.pdbx_description
1 polymer ?
#
loop_
_entity_poly.entity_id
_entity_poly.type
_entity_poly.pdbx_seq_one_letter_code
_entity_poly.pdbx_strand_id
1 'polypeptide(L)'
;MFLSVYTINNYMEWNWLYKLYMAIMVFFEITAGSLFIGGMWLAAVNLTTNEYLKHKKYKHLVDENGKLKYAFNQGILNNFLDYFHIKPLQEEEISDQIMITTI
;
A
#
# COMPACT_ATOMS: atom_id res chain seq x y z
N MET A 1 -0.72 -8.01 18.83
CA MET A 1 -0.57 -9.27 19.62
C MET A 1 -0.02 -9.11 21.04
N PHE A 2 1.01 -8.28 21.29
CA PHE A 2 1.70 -8.17 22.59
C PHE A 2 0.77 -7.98 23.80
N LEU A 3 -0.15 -7.01 23.73
CA LEU A 3 -1.08 -6.72 24.83
C LEU A 3 -1.99 -7.92 25.12
N SER A 4 -2.52 -8.59 24.10
CA SER A 4 -3.38 -9.76 24.25
C SER A 4 -2.65 -10.92 24.95
N VAL A 5 -1.40 -11.20 24.56
CA VAL A 5 -0.57 -12.23 25.20
C VAL A 5 -0.27 -11.85 26.65
N TYR A 6 0.09 -10.59 26.89
CA TYR A 6 0.35 -10.08 28.23
C TYR A 6 -0.87 -10.22 29.15
N THR A 7 -2.07 -9.84 28.67
CA THR A 7 -3.29 -9.94 29.47
C THR A 7 -3.66 -11.39 29.76
N ILE A 8 -3.58 -12.28 28.76
CA ILE A 8 -3.88 -13.71 28.98
C ILE A 8 -2.91 -14.29 30.01
N ASN A 9 -1.60 -14.07 29.88
CA ASN A 9 -0.61 -14.65 30.79
C ASN A 9 -0.72 -14.15 32.24
N ASN A 10 -1.18 -12.91 32.47
CA ASN A 10 -1.21 -12.32 33.81
C ASN A 10 -2.58 -12.38 34.50
N TYR A 11 -3.67 -12.49 33.73
CA TYR A 11 -5.03 -12.35 34.27
C TYR A 11 -5.98 -13.49 33.89
N MET A 12 -5.59 -14.40 33.00
CA MET A 12 -6.48 -15.46 32.50
C MET A 12 -5.75 -16.81 32.39
N GLU A 13 -6.50 -17.89 32.26
CA GLU A 13 -5.94 -19.20 31.92
C GLU A 13 -6.05 -19.47 30.42
N TRP A 14 -5.04 -20.15 29.86
CA TRP A 14 -5.02 -20.56 28.46
C TRP A 14 -6.05 -21.65 28.16
N ASN A 15 -7.29 -21.24 27.92
CA ASN A 15 -8.34 -22.11 27.39
C ASN A 15 -8.27 -22.21 25.86
N TRP A 16 -9.06 -23.12 25.29
CA TRP A 16 -9.08 -23.37 23.85
C TRP A 16 -9.59 -22.15 23.05
N LEU A 17 -10.51 -21.36 23.62
CA LEU A 17 -11.06 -20.17 22.99
C LEU A 17 -9.98 -19.10 22.79
N TYR A 18 -9.13 -18.87 23.79
CA TYR A 18 -8.01 -17.93 23.66
C TYR A 18 -6.96 -18.41 22.67
N LYS A 19 -6.69 -19.72 22.60
CA LYS A 19 -5.78 -20.28 21.57
C LYS A 19 -6.32 -20.04 20.16
N LEU A 20 -7.62 -20.24 19.94
CA LEU A 20 -8.28 -19.95 18.67
C LEU A 20 -8.23 -18.46 18.32
N TYR A 21 -8.57 -17.59 19.28
CA TYR A 21 -8.48 -16.14 19.10
C TYR A 21 -7.07 -15.70 18.70
N MET A 22 -6.04 -16.22 19.37
CA MET A 22 -4.65 -15.90 19.05
C MET A 22 -4.25 -16.36 17.65
N ALA A 23 -4.69 -17.54 17.23
CA ALA A 23 -4.43 -18.02 15.87
C ALA A 23 -5.06 -17.11 14.79
N ILE A 24 -6.29 -16.67 15.02
CA ILE A 24 -6.99 -15.73 14.13
C ILE A 24 -6.27 -14.38 14.09
N MET A 25 -5.86 -13.86 15.24
CA MET A 25 -5.13 -12.59 15.32
C MET A 25 -3.81 -12.64 14.56
N VAL A 26 -3.04 -13.73 14.69
CA VAL A 26 -1.78 -13.92 13.95
C VAL A 26 -2.03 -13.92 12.44
N PHE A 27 -3.07 -14.63 11.98
CA PHE A 27 -3.45 -14.64 10.57
C PHE A 27 -3.73 -13.22 10.06
N PHE A 28 -4.59 -12.47 10.75
CA PHE A 28 -4.90 -11.09 10.34
C PHE A 28 -3.70 -10.16 10.41
N GLU A 29 -2.81 -10.31 11.40
CA GLU A 29 -1.60 -9.50 11.52
C GLU A 29 -0.63 -9.75 10.36
N ILE A 30 -0.44 -11.00 9.95
CA ILE A 30 0.38 -11.34 8.78
C ILE A 30 -0.27 -10.80 7.49
N THR A 31 -1.58 -10.98 7.32
CA THR A 31 -2.28 -10.47 6.14
C THR A 31 -2.23 -8.94 6.06
N ALA A 32 -2.57 -8.24 7.13
CA ALA A 32 -2.54 -6.78 7.18
C ALA A 32 -1.11 -6.24 7.01
N GLY A 33 -0.13 -6.85 7.68
CA GLY A 33 1.27 -6.47 7.58
C GLY A 33 1.84 -6.64 6.17
N SER A 34 1.56 -7.76 5.51
CA SER A 34 2.00 -8.00 4.13
C SER A 34 1.36 -7.04 3.13
N LEU A 35 0.05 -6.77 3.27
CA LEU A 35 -0.64 -5.77 2.46
C LEU A 35 -0.08 -4.36 2.70
N PHE A 36 0.18 -3.99 3.96
CA PHE A 36 0.76 -2.70 4.30
C PHE A 36 2.16 -2.53 3.70
N ILE A 37 3.04 -3.52 3.88
CA ILE A 37 4.39 -3.49 3.30
C ILE A 37 4.32 -3.40 1.77
N GLY A 38 3.44 -4.18 1.13
CA GLY A 38 3.23 -4.13 -0.31
C GLY A 38 2.71 -2.76 -0.77
N GLY A 39 1.76 -2.17 -0.07
CA GLY A 39 1.24 -0.83 -0.34
C GLY A 39 2.30 0.25 -0.16
N MET A 40 3.11 0.17 0.90
CA MET A 40 4.23 1.08 1.13
C MET A 40 5.30 0.96 0.06
N TRP A 41 5.58 -0.24 -0.43
CA TRP A 41 6.48 -0.44 -1.56
C TRP A 41 5.94 0.21 -2.83
N LEU A 42 4.66 -0.02 -3.16
CA LEU A 42 3.99 0.58 -4.30
C LEU A 42 4.02 2.12 -4.24
N ALA A 43 3.71 2.70 -3.08
CA ALA A 43 3.84 4.13 -2.82
C ALA A 43 5.29 4.62 -3.00
N ALA A 44 6.27 3.86 -2.48
CA ALA A 44 7.69 4.23 -2.58
C ALA A 44 8.23 4.25 -4.01
N VAL A 45 7.60 3.55 -4.97
CA VAL A 45 7.97 3.54 -6.39
C VAL A 45 6.97 4.26 -7.30
N ASN A 46 5.99 4.96 -6.71
CA ASN A 46 4.92 5.67 -7.40
C ASN A 46 4.18 4.79 -8.43
N LEU A 47 3.71 3.63 -7.98
CA LEU A 47 2.99 2.67 -8.81
C LEU A 47 1.68 2.29 -8.15
N THR A 48 0.59 2.24 -8.92
CA THR A 48 -0.69 1.73 -8.43
C THR A 48 -0.74 0.20 -8.48
N THR A 49 -1.62 -0.41 -7.69
CA THR A 49 -1.84 -1.86 -7.74
C THR A 49 -2.28 -2.34 -9.13
N ASN A 50 -3.09 -1.53 -9.82
CA ASN A 50 -3.55 -1.85 -11.17
C ASN A 50 -2.40 -1.84 -12.17
N GLU A 51 -1.50 -0.87 -12.08
CA GLU A 51 -0.30 -0.79 -12.91
C GLU A 51 0.65 -1.93 -12.62
N TYR A 52 0.87 -2.28 -11.35
CA TYR A 52 1.67 -3.44 -10.97
C TYR A 52 1.14 -4.75 -11.57
N LEU A 53 -0.15 -5.03 -11.37
CA LEU A 53 -0.77 -6.28 -11.82
C LEU A 53 -0.95 -6.36 -13.34
N LYS A 54 -1.24 -5.22 -13.99
CA LYS A 54 -1.54 -5.15 -15.44
C LYS A 54 -0.47 -4.40 -16.23
N HIS A 55 0.77 -4.36 -15.76
CA HIS A 55 1.86 -3.61 -16.38
C HIS A 55 2.03 -3.91 -17.88
N LYS A 56 1.85 -5.17 -18.30
CA LYS A 56 1.94 -5.58 -19.72
C LYS A 56 0.94 -4.86 -20.64
N LYS A 57 -0.16 -4.32 -20.11
CA LYS A 57 -1.15 -3.54 -20.88
C LYS A 57 -0.66 -2.13 -21.16
N TYR A 58 0.21 -1.58 -20.31
CA TYR A 58 0.65 -0.20 -20.35
C TYR A 58 2.04 -0.11 -20.97
N LYS A 59 2.13 0.31 -22.23
CA LYS A 59 3.42 0.36 -22.97
C LYS A 59 4.50 1.17 -22.23
N HIS A 60 4.12 2.22 -21.50
CA HIS A 60 5.05 3.06 -20.75
C HIS A 60 5.62 2.40 -19.49
N LEU A 61 5.00 1.32 -19.00
CA LEU A 61 5.45 0.55 -17.83
C LEU A 61 6.23 -0.70 -18.22
N VAL A 62 6.48 -0.92 -19.51
CA VAL A 62 7.17 -2.09 -20.03
C VAL A 62 8.48 -1.64 -20.66
N ASP A 63 9.57 -2.23 -20.17
CA ASP A 63 10.90 -2.01 -20.72
C ASP A 63 11.11 -2.76 -22.05
N GLU A 64 12.21 -2.49 -22.75
CA GLU A 64 12.59 -3.17 -24.00
C GLU A 64 12.70 -4.71 -23.83
N ASN A 65 12.97 -5.16 -22.61
CA ASN A 65 13.04 -6.57 -22.22
C ASN A 65 11.70 -7.15 -21.71
N GLY A 66 10.60 -6.41 -21.81
CA GLY A 66 9.28 -6.85 -21.32
C GLY A 66 9.10 -6.80 -19.80
N LYS A 67 10.05 -6.18 -19.06
CA LYS A 67 10.03 -6.08 -17.59
C LYS A 67 9.31 -4.82 -17.11
N LEU A 68 8.84 -4.83 -15.87
CA LEU A 68 8.23 -3.67 -15.23
C LEU A 68 9.25 -2.53 -15.08
N LYS A 69 8.94 -1.38 -15.68
CA LYS A 69 9.69 -0.13 -15.55
C LYS A 69 8.92 0.83 -14.66
N TYR A 70 9.58 1.41 -13.66
CA TYR A 70 9.00 2.41 -12.77
C TYR A 70 9.08 3.81 -13.39
N ALA A 71 8.21 4.08 -14.36
CA ALA A 71 8.25 5.29 -15.16
C ALA A 71 8.04 6.59 -14.36
N PHE A 72 7.22 6.53 -13.29
CA PHE A 72 6.84 7.70 -12.48
C PHE A 72 7.63 7.83 -11.17
N ASN A 73 8.67 7.01 -10.98
CA ASN A 73 9.48 7.06 -9.77
C ASN A 73 10.38 8.29 -9.76
N GLN A 74 10.14 9.21 -8.83
CA GLN A 74 10.89 10.46 -8.63
C GLN A 74 11.73 10.45 -7.32
N GLY A 75 11.93 9.27 -6.74
CA GLY A 75 12.58 9.08 -5.44
C GLY A 75 11.58 8.93 -4.30
N ILE A 76 11.98 8.15 -3.27
CA ILE A 76 11.08 7.69 -2.18
C ILE A 76 10.29 8.85 -1.56
N LEU A 77 10.96 9.92 -1.14
CA LEU A 77 10.30 11.06 -0.48
C LEU A 77 9.29 11.73 -1.40
N ASN A 78 9.67 12.00 -2.65
CA ASN A 78 8.80 12.65 -3.63
C ASN A 78 7.58 11.79 -3.95
N ASN A 79 7.76 10.49 -4.12
CA ASN A 79 6.67 9.55 -4.39
C ASN A 79 5.70 9.45 -3.21
N PHE A 80 6.20 9.48 -1.97
CA PHE A 80 5.34 9.52 -0.79
C PHE A 80 4.57 10.84 -0.68
N LEU A 81 5.21 11.98 -0.96
CA LEU A 81 4.52 13.26 -0.98
C LEU A 81 3.42 13.30 -2.05
N ASP A 82 3.63 12.67 -3.20
CA ASP A 82 2.61 12.55 -4.25
C ASP A 82 1.50 11.59 -3.81
N TYR A 83 1.85 10.42 -3.27
CA TYR A 83 0.89 9.43 -2.76
C TYR A 83 -0.03 10.00 -1.66
N PHE A 84 0.53 10.79 -0.74
CA PHE A 84 -0.22 11.46 0.32
C PHE A 84 -0.83 12.80 -0.12
N HIS A 85 -0.70 13.18 -1.40
CA HIS A 85 -1.24 14.43 -1.95
C HIS A 85 -0.79 15.69 -1.17
N ILE A 86 0.46 15.67 -0.70
CA ILE A 86 1.08 16.76 0.07
C ILE A 86 1.68 17.80 -0.87
N LYS A 87 2.17 17.39 -2.04
CA LYS A 87 2.64 18.35 -3.05
C LYS A 87 1.44 19.11 -3.63
N PRO A 88 1.57 20.43 -3.86
CA PRO A 88 0.58 21.15 -4.65
C PRO A 88 0.51 20.51 -6.04
N LEU A 89 -0.71 20.32 -6.54
CA LEU A 89 -0.96 19.85 -7.91
C LEU A 89 -0.18 20.73 -8.89
N GLN A 90 0.47 20.12 -9.87
CA GLN A 90 1.14 20.90 -10.92
C GLN A 90 0.09 21.66 -11.72
N GLU A 91 0.43 22.85 -12.25
CA GLU A 91 -0.54 23.74 -12.94
C GLU A 91 -1.32 23.04 -14.07
N GLU A 92 -0.73 22.03 -14.73
CA GLU A 92 -1.41 21.21 -15.75
C GLU A 92 -2.53 20.33 -15.15
N GLU A 93 -2.35 19.78 -13.95
CA GLU A 93 -3.38 18.97 -13.26
C GLU A 93 -4.54 19.83 -12.73
N ILE A 94 -4.26 21.08 -12.38
CA ILE A 94 -5.28 22.05 -11.95
C ILE A 94 -6.22 22.38 -13.12
N SER A 95 -5.67 22.54 -14.33
CA SER A 95 -6.46 22.75 -15.56
C SER A 95 -7.41 21.58 -15.84
N ASP A 96 -6.92 20.35 -15.75
CA ASP A 96 -7.73 19.15 -16.01
C ASP A 96 -8.81 18.93 -14.95
N GLN A 97 -8.53 19.22 -13.67
CA GLN A 97 -9.56 19.14 -12.61
C GLN A 97 -10.64 20.20 -12.75
N ILE A 98 -10.29 21.43 -13.12
CA ILE A 98 -11.27 22.51 -13.36
C ILE A 98 -12.18 22.13 -14.53
N MET A 99 -11.64 21.54 -15.59
CA MET A 99 -12.42 21.07 -16.74
C MET A 99 -13.41 19.95 -16.38
N ILE A 100 -13.05 19.04 -15.48
CA ILE A 100 -13.95 17.95 -15.03
C ILE A 100 -15.07 18.48 -14.11
N THR A 101 -14.81 19.54 -13.34
CA THR A 101 -15.79 20.09 -12.38
C THR A 101 -16.78 21.08 -13.03
N THR A 102 -16.52 21.49 -14.27
CA THR A 102 -17.33 22.49 -15.01
C THR A 102 -18.26 21.85 -16.06
N ILE A 103 -18.37 20.52 -16.10
CA ILE A 103 -19.30 19.75 -16.94
C ILE A 103 -20.41 19.17 -16.05
#